data_AF-A0A936I5X0-F1
#
_entry.id   AF-A0A936I5X0-F1
#
_cell.length_a   1.000
_cell.length_b   1.000
_cell.length_c   1.000
_cell.angle_alpha   90.00
_cell.angle_beta   90.00
_cell.angle_gamma   90.00
#
_symmetry.space_group_name_H-M   'P 1'
#
loop_
_entity.id
_entity.type
_entity.pdbx_description
1 polymer ?
#
loop_
_entity_poly.entity_id
_entity_poly.type
_entity_poly.pdbx_seq_one_letter_code
_entity_poly.pdbx_strand_id
1 'polypeptide(L)' 'MTKKDKIAFIRSSKRKTHVYNDLHRFSDQQLNDLIREIVQGLVRESEIIANAYMNGYR' A
#
# COMPACT_ATOMS: atom_id res chain seq x y z
N MET A 1 28.65 -2.41 -11.08
CA MET A 1 27.92 -1.63 -10.05
C MET A 1 28.82 -0.50 -9.54
N THR A 2 28.49 0.73 -9.90
CA THR A 2 29.28 1.92 -9.57
C THR A 2 29.16 2.27 -8.08
N LYS A 3 30.04 3.13 -7.56
CA LYS A 3 29.92 3.63 -6.17
C LYS A 3 28.55 4.28 -5.91
N LYS A 4 27.97 4.96 -6.90
CA LYS A 4 26.63 5.57 -6.82
C LYS A 4 25.53 4.52 -6.66
N ASP A 5 25.62 3.41 -7.39
CA ASP A 5 24.63 2.32 -7.34
C ASP A 5 24.63 1.62 -5.98
N LYS A 6 25.81 1.40 -5.39
CA LYS A 6 25.94 0.83 -4.03
C LYS A 6 25.28 1.72 -2.98
N ILE A 7 25.49 3.03 -3.06
CA ILE A 7 24.90 4.00 -2.13
C ILE A 7 23.38 4.02 -2.28
N ALA A 8 22.87 4.03 -3.51
CA ALA A 8 21.43 3.99 -3.77
C ALA A 8 20.77 2.71 -3.23
N PHE A 9 21.43 1.56 -3.41
CA PHE A 9 20.97 0.27 -2.87
C PHE A 9 20.95 0.25 -1.33
N ILE A 10 22.00 0.74 -0.67
CA ILE A 10 22.05 0.83 0.79
C ILE A 10 20.95 1.79 1.31
N ARG A 11 20.73 2.93 0.63
CA ARG A 11 19.69 3.89 1.00
C ARG A 11 18.28 3.32 0.83
N SER A 12 18.02 2.60 -0.26
CA SER A 12 16.72 1.97 -0.50
C SER A 12 16.46 0.83 0.48
N SER A 13 17.48 0.02 0.78
CA SER A 13 17.40 -1.07 1.75
C SER A 13 17.15 -0.56 3.18
N LYS A 14 17.80 0.55 3.58
CA LYS A 14 17.54 1.25 4.85
C LYS A 14 16.14 1.87 4.93
N ARG A 15 15.61 2.41 3.82
CA ARG A 15 14.21 2.89 3.76
C ARG A 15 13.22 1.75 3.90
N LYS A 16 13.45 0.62 3.22
CA LYS A 16 12.59 -0.57 3.34
C LYS A 16 12.57 -1.10 4.76
N THR A 17 13.73 -1.21 5.42
CA THR A 17 13.80 -1.66 6.82
C THR A 17 13.05 -0.73 7.78
N HIS A 18 13.02 0.59 7.54
CA HIS A 18 12.20 1.50 8.33
C HIS A 18 10.69 1.23 8.21
N VAL A 19 10.21 0.88 7.01
CA VAL A 19 8.80 0.56 6.78
C VAL A 19 8.42 -0.78 7.40
N TYR A 20 9.29 -1.79 7.29
CA TYR A 20 9.05 -3.11 7.91
C TYR A 20 9.15 -3.06 9.45
N ASN A 21 10.01 -2.21 10.02
CA ASN A 21 10.14 -2.07 11.47
C ASN A 21 8.90 -1.46 12.15
N ASP A 22 8.06 -0.70 11.44
CA ASP A 22 6.86 -0.11 12.05
C ASP A 22 5.68 -1.08 12.11
N LEU A 23 5.60 -2.07 11.21
CA LEU A 23 4.49 -3.04 11.20
C LEU A 23 4.54 -4.01 12.39
N HIS A 24 5.72 -4.32 12.90
CA HIS A 24 5.91 -5.16 14.09
C HIS A 24 5.34 -4.55 15.38
N ARG A 25 4.96 -3.27 15.37
CA ARG A 25 4.34 -2.59 16.52
C ARG A 25 2.83 -2.84 16.63
N PHE A 26 2.22 -3.39 15.59
CA PHE A 26 0.81 -3.72 15.55
C PHE A 26 0.62 -5.22 15.80
N SER A 27 -0.46 -5.59 16.46
CA SER A 27 -0.85 -6.99 16.56
C SER A 27 -1.33 -7.51 15.21
N ASP A 28 -1.24 -8.82 15.01
CA ASP A 28 -1.77 -9.48 13.80
C ASP A 28 -3.24 -9.13 13.56
N GLN A 29 -4.03 -8.99 14.64
CA GLN A 29 -5.43 -8.56 14.56
C GLN A 29 -5.56 -7.13 14.02
N GLN A 30 -4.76 -6.18 14.52
CA GLN A 30 -4.78 -4.79 14.03
C GLN A 30 -4.38 -4.70 12.56
N LEU A 31 -3.39 -5.50 12.14
CA LEU A 31 -3.00 -5.57 10.74
C LEU A 31 -4.11 -6.18 9.86
N ASN A 32 -4.76 -7.25 10.33
CA ASN A 32 -5.89 -7.86 9.63
C ASN A 32 -7.07 -6.91 9.47
N ASP A 33 -7.38 -6.12 10.51
CA ASP A 33 -8.47 -5.15 10.46
C ASP A 33 -8.14 -4.01 9.49
N LEU A 34 -6.89 -3.51 9.50
CA LEU A 34 -6.42 -2.52 8.53
C LEU A 34 -6.50 -3.05 7.09
N ILE A 35 -6.08 -4.29 6.84
CA ILE A 35 -6.16 -4.92 5.51
C ILE A 35 -7.62 -5.01 5.06
N ARG A 36 -8.54 -5.41 5.94
CA ARG A 36 -9.98 -5.47 5.62
C ARG A 36 -10.53 -4.10 5.26
N GLU A 37 -10.18 -3.06 6.01
CA GLU A 37 -10.62 -1.69 5.74
C GLU A 37 -10.13 -1.21 4.37
N ILE A 38 -8.86 -1.42 4.05
CA ILE A 38 -8.28 -1.08 2.75
C ILE A 38 -9.03 -1.79 1.61
N VAL A 39 -9.24 -3.10 1.72
CA VAL A 39 -9.94 -3.89 0.69
C VAL A 39 -11.38 -3.40 0.52
N GLN A 40 -12.11 -3.13 1.61
CA GLN A 40 -13.47 -2.59 1.54
C GLN A 40 -13.52 -1.18 0.93
N GLY A 41 -12.50 -0.35 1.19
CA GLY A 41 -12.33 0.94 0.53
C GLY A 41 -12.21 0.80 -0.98
N LEU A 42 -11.31 -0.07 -1.44
CA LEU A 42 -11.08 -0.32 -2.87
C LEU A 42 -12.32 -0.86 -3.60
N VAL A 43 -13.07 -1.76 -2.96
CA VAL A 43 -14.33 -2.29 -3.53
C VAL A 43 -15.33 -1.15 -3.72
N ARG A 44 -15.54 -0.31 -2.69
CA ARG A 44 -16.46 0.84 -2.78
C ARG A 44 -16.06 1.85 -3.86
N GLU A 45 -14.78 2.19 -3.94
CA GLU A 45 -14.28 3.08 -4.99
C GLU A 45 -14.51 2.49 -6.39
N SER A 46 -14.29 1.19 -6.54
CA SER A 46 -14.53 0.49 -7.81
C SER A 46 -16.01 0.51 -8.21
N GLU A 47 -16.93 0.35 -7.25
CA GLU A 47 -18.37 0.47 -7.48
C GLU A 47 -18.78 1.89 -7.90
N ILE A 48 -18.22 2.92 -7.25
CA ILE A 48 -18.47 4.32 -7.62
C ILE A 48 -18.01 4.58 -9.05
N ILE A 49 -16.81 4.14 -9.42
CA ILE A 49 -16.26 4.30 -10.76
C ILE A 49 -17.13 3.55 -11.78
N ALA A 50 -17.47 2.28 -11.51
CA ALA A 50 -18.33 1.49 -12.40
C ALA A 50 -19.69 2.15 -12.61
N ASN A 51 -20.30 2.67 -11.55
CA ASN A 51 -21.57 3.41 -11.64
C ASN A 51 -21.42 4.72 -12.43
N ALA A 52 -20.33 5.46 -12.25
CA ALA A 52 -20.07 6.68 -13.02
C ALA A 52 -19.90 6.37 -14.51
N TYR A 53 -19.19 5.28 -14.86
CA TYR A 53 -19.08 4.82 -16.24
C TYR A 53 -20.44 4.39 -16.81
N MET A 54 -21.19 3.54 -16.11
CA MET A 54 -22.49 3.05 -16.59
C MET A 54 -23.53 4.17 -16.74
N ASN A 55 -23.53 5.16 -15.83
CA ASN A 55 -24.47 6.28 -15.87
C ASN A 55 -24.01 7.44 -16.76
N GLY A 56 -22.71 7.58 -17.02
CA GLY A 56 -22.15 8.59 -17.94
C GLY A 56 -22.14 8.18 -19.41
N TYR A 57 -22.34 6.89 -19.70
CA TYR A 57 -22.57 6.37 -21.07
C TYR A 57 -24.05 6.43 -21.52
N ARG A 58 -24.93 7.02 -20.70
CA ARG A 58 -26.33 7.32 -21.07
C ARG A 58 -26.48 8.74 -21.58
#